data_AF-A0A7C9EF35-F1
#
_entry.id   AF-A0A7C9EF35-F1
#
_cell.length_a   1.000
_cell.length_b   1.000
_cell.length_c   1.000
_cell.angle_alpha   90.00
_cell.angle_beta   90.00
_cell.angle_gamma   90.00
#
_symmetry.space_group_name_H-M   'P 1'
#
loop_
_entity.id
_entity.type
_entity.pdbx_description
1 polymer ?
#
loop_
_entity_poly.entity_id
_entity_poly.type
_entity_poly.pdbx_seq_one_letter_code
_entity_poly.pdbx_strand_id
1 'polypeptide(L)'
;IMGIPLLAAALVGWGSISLVYIYVLVFDFLRCMGHSNVEVFPHQIFEALPFLRYLIYTPTYHTLHHTEKDTNFCLFMPLYDLLGNTLNGKSWELQKQISLNV
;
A
#
# COMPACT_ATOMS: atom_id res chain seq x y z
N ILE A 1 -3.52 -8.37 13.33
CA ILE A 1 -2.26 -8.13 12.59
C ILE A 1 -1.64 -6.79 12.96
N MET A 2 -2.39 -5.67 12.97
CA MET A 2 -1.88 -4.32 13.28
C MET A 2 -0.96 -4.25 14.52
N GLY A 3 -1.25 -4.93 15.63
CA GLY A 3 -0.42 -4.86 16.84
C GLY A 3 0.90 -5.64 16.82
N ILE A 4 1.14 -6.51 15.84
CA ILE A 4 2.32 -7.40 15.81
C ILE A 4 3.64 -6.59 15.71
N PRO A 5 3.79 -5.61 14.80
CA PRO A 5 5.00 -4.80 14.72
C PRO A 5 5.26 -3.98 15.99
N LEU A 6 4.21 -3.46 16.63
CA LEU A 6 4.33 -2.72 17.89
C LEU A 6 4.80 -3.62 19.04
N LEU A 7 4.24 -4.83 19.14
CA LEU A 7 4.65 -5.80 20.14
C LEU A 7 6.11 -6.23 19.92
N ALA A 8 6.51 -6.50 18.68
CA ALA A 8 7.89 -6.85 18.36
C ALA A 8 8.87 -5.73 18.72
N ALA A 9 8.55 -4.47 18.38
CA ALA A 9 9.36 -3.32 18.75
C ALA A 9 9.49 -3.16 20.28
N ALA A 10 8.40 -3.39 21.02
CA ALA A 10 8.42 -3.36 22.48
C ALA A 10 9.32 -4.46 23.07
N LEU A 11 9.23 -5.70 22.56
CA LEU A 11 10.03 -6.84 23.03
C LEU A 11 11.53 -6.68 22.75
N VAL A 12 11.91 -6.03 21.66
CA VAL A 12 13.31 -5.73 21.31
C VAL A 12 13.85 -4.50 22.07
N GLY A 13 13.00 -3.81 22.84
CA GLY A 13 13.37 -2.64 23.65
C GLY A 13 13.38 -1.32 22.87
N TRP A 14 12.82 -1.27 21.66
CA TRP A 14 12.71 -0.06 20.83
C TRP A 14 11.30 0.56 20.84
N GLY A 15 10.44 0.11 21.76
CA GLY A 15 9.11 0.68 21.95
C GLY A 15 9.16 2.14 22.43
N SER A 16 8.36 3.01 21.81
CA SER A 16 8.17 4.39 22.28
C SER A 16 6.75 4.87 22.00
N ILE A 17 6.28 5.87 22.75
CA ILE A 17 4.94 6.47 22.56
C ILE A 17 4.81 7.06 21.15
N SER A 18 5.84 7.77 20.68
CA SER A 18 5.88 8.31 19.32
C SER A 18 5.79 7.22 18.26
N LEU A 19 6.48 6.09 18.44
CA LEU A 19 6.39 4.95 17.52
C LEU A 19 4.97 4.39 17.45
N VAL A 20 4.28 4.27 18.59
CA VAL A 20 2.87 3.83 18.62
C VAL A 20 1.99 4.77 17.83
N TYR A 21 2.05 6.08 18.10
CA TYR A 21 1.21 7.06 17.40
C TYR A 21 1.49 7.12 15.90
N ILE A 22 2.76 7.22 15.51
CA ILE A 22 3.14 7.27 14.09
C ILE A 22 2.65 6.01 13.37
N TYR A 23 2.88 4.84 13.94
CA TYR A 23 2.49 3.58 13.32
C TYR A 23 0.97 3.47 13.18
N VAL A 24 0.19 3.80 14.21
CA VAL A 24 -1.28 3.75 14.15
C VAL A 24 -1.82 4.74 13.12
N LEU A 25 -1.32 5.99 13.12
CA LEU A 25 -1.75 7.01 12.16
C LEU A 25 -1.42 6.64 10.72
N VAL A 26 -0.22 6.13 10.46
CA VAL A 26 0.18 5.67 9.13
C VAL A 26 -0.63 4.46 8.70
N PHE A 27 -0.84 3.48 9.59
CA PHE A 27 -1.66 2.30 9.31
C PHE A 27 -3.08 2.69 8.91
N ASP A 28 -3.72 3.57 9.68
CA ASP A 28 -5.08 4.02 9.42
C ASP A 28 -5.16 4.87 8.15
N PHE A 29 -4.19 5.77 7.94
CA PHE A 29 -4.09 6.56 6.70
C PHE A 29 -4.01 5.65 5.47
N LEU A 30 -3.10 4.66 5.48
CA LEU A 30 -2.93 3.70 4.40
C LEU A 30 -4.24 2.95 4.17
N ARG A 31 -4.84 2.37 5.22
CA ARG A 31 -6.10 1.63 5.12
C ARG A 31 -7.23 2.47 4.53
N CYS A 32 -7.38 3.72 4.96
CA CYS A 32 -8.39 4.64 4.45
C CYS A 32 -8.14 4.99 2.99
N MET A 33 -6.88 5.28 2.62
CA MET A 33 -6.48 5.53 1.23
C MET A 33 -6.84 4.34 0.33
N GLY A 34 -6.56 3.10 0.74
CA GLY A 34 -6.93 1.92 -0.06
C GLY A 34 -8.41 1.77 -0.37
N HIS A 35 -9.30 2.25 0.50
CA HIS A 35 -10.76 2.21 0.31
C HIS A 35 -11.33 3.52 -0.23
N SER A 36 -10.48 4.49 -0.54
CA SER A 36 -10.90 5.75 -1.14
C SER A 36 -11.10 5.60 -2.65
N ASN A 37 -11.89 6.47 -3.25
CA ASN A 37 -12.08 6.52 -4.71
C ASN A 37 -11.13 7.53 -5.38
N VAL A 38 -10.11 8.02 -4.67
CA VAL A 38 -9.23 9.09 -5.11
C VAL A 38 -7.79 8.62 -5.05
N GLU A 39 -7.10 8.69 -6.18
CA GLU A 39 -5.66 8.44 -6.25
C GLU A 39 -4.89 9.54 -5.51
N VAL A 40 -4.35 9.19 -4.34
CA VAL A 40 -3.57 10.11 -3.51
C VAL A 40 -2.20 10.39 -4.11
N PHE A 41 -1.60 9.38 -4.77
CA PHE A 41 -0.30 9.49 -5.41
C PHE A 41 -0.45 9.71 -6.92
N PRO A 42 0.03 10.84 -7.47
CA PRO A 42 0.03 11.07 -8.91
C PRO A 42 0.92 10.05 -9.63
N HIS A 43 0.45 9.53 -10.77
CA HIS A 43 1.17 8.51 -11.55
C HIS A 43 2.59 8.95 -11.94
N GLN A 44 2.83 10.25 -12.11
CA GLN A 44 4.13 10.81 -12.47
C GLN A 44 5.22 10.49 -11.43
N ILE A 45 4.88 10.38 -10.14
CA ILE A 45 5.84 10.03 -9.08
C ILE A 45 6.44 8.64 -9.34
N PHE A 46 5.60 7.70 -9.73
CA PHE A 46 5.99 6.32 -9.98
C PHE A 46 6.58 6.12 -11.37
N GLU A 47 6.33 7.01 -12.34
CA GLU A 47 7.11 7.06 -13.58
C GLU A 47 8.53 7.57 -13.33
N ALA A 48 8.66 8.63 -12.51
CA ALA A 48 9.95 9.18 -12.13
C ALA A 48 10.75 8.23 -11.22
N LEU A 49 10.07 7.56 -10.29
CA LEU A 49 10.65 6.67 -9.28
C LEU A 49 9.91 5.32 -9.26
N PRO A 50 10.18 4.42 -10.22
CA PRO A 50 9.43 3.18 -10.41
C PRO A 50 9.53 2.19 -9.25
N PHE A 51 10.51 2.34 -8.36
CA PHE A 51 10.60 1.49 -7.17
C PHE A 51 9.51 1.82 -6.12
N LEU A 52 9.01 3.07 -6.09
CA LEU A 52 8.03 3.50 -5.08
C LEU A 52 6.70 2.74 -5.18
N ARG A 53 6.31 2.31 -6.39
CA ARG A 53 5.08 1.53 -6.63
C ARG A 53 5.09 0.16 -5.96
N TYR A 54 6.26 -0.31 -5.52
CA TYR A 54 6.41 -1.55 -4.76
C TYR A 54 6.44 -1.32 -3.24
N LEU A 55 6.71 -0.09 -2.79
CA LEU A 55 6.77 0.24 -1.37
C LEU A 55 5.41 0.62 -0.80
N ILE A 56 4.59 1.33 -1.58
CA ILE A 56 3.26 1.78 -1.18
C ILE A 56 2.23 1.41 -2.23
N TYR A 57 1.15 0.77 -1.79
CA TYR A 57 0.01 0.47 -2.64
C TYR A 57 -0.86 1.71 -2.90
N THR A 58 -1.72 1.61 -3.90
CA THR A 58 -2.67 2.65 -4.30
C THR A 58 -4.11 2.18 -4.10
N PRO A 59 -5.10 3.11 -4.07
CA PRO A 59 -6.51 2.73 -4.12
C PRO A 59 -6.81 1.77 -5.28
N THR A 60 -6.32 2.06 -6.50
CA THR A 60 -6.45 1.16 -7.66
C THR A 60 -5.94 -0.26 -7.39
N TYR A 61 -4.76 -0.40 -6.76
CA TYR A 61 -4.21 -1.70 -6.39
C TYR A 61 -5.16 -2.51 -5.51
N HIS A 62 -5.75 -1.85 -4.51
CA HIS A 62 -6.66 -2.46 -3.55
C HIS A 62 -8.04 -2.75 -4.15
N THR A 63 -8.55 -1.88 -5.00
CA THR A 63 -9.76 -2.15 -5.79
C THR A 63 -9.56 -3.38 -6.65
N LEU A 64 -8.41 -3.50 -7.33
CA LEU A 64 -8.11 -4.69 -8.13
C LEU A 64 -8.05 -5.98 -7.31
N HIS A 65 -7.53 -5.94 -6.08
CA HIS A 65 -7.60 -7.09 -5.17
C HIS A 65 -9.06 -7.54 -4.91
N HIS A 66 -9.99 -6.60 -4.76
CA HIS A 66 -11.41 -6.92 -4.55
C HIS A 66 -12.14 -7.39 -5.80
N THR A 67 -11.71 -6.94 -7.00
CA THR A 67 -12.31 -7.35 -8.28
C THR A 67 -11.69 -8.63 -8.84
N GLU A 68 -10.37 -8.81 -8.70
CA GLU A 68 -9.55 -9.92 -9.20
C GLU A 68 -8.89 -10.63 -8.00
N LYS A 69 -9.68 -11.46 -7.32
CA LYS A 69 -9.38 -12.05 -5.99
C LYS A 69 -8.16 -12.99 -5.94
N ASP A 70 -7.58 -13.32 -7.07
CA ASP A 70 -6.39 -14.16 -7.22
C ASP A 70 -5.09 -13.35 -7.26
N THR A 71 -5.15 -12.04 -7.03
CA THR A 71 -4.00 -11.13 -7.09
C THR A 71 -3.96 -10.12 -5.93
N ASN A 72 -2.82 -9.46 -5.75
CA ASN A 72 -2.63 -8.32 -4.83
C ASN A 72 -2.98 -8.63 -3.36
N PHE A 73 -2.44 -9.70 -2.78
CA PHE A 73 -2.79 -10.18 -1.45
C PHE A 73 -2.21 -9.35 -0.30
N CYS A 74 -1.11 -8.63 -0.53
CA CYS A 74 -0.41 -7.90 0.51
C CYS A 74 -1.13 -6.59 0.83
N LEU A 75 -1.23 -6.30 2.13
CA LEU A 75 -2.09 -5.23 2.63
C LEU A 75 -1.67 -3.84 2.15
N PHE A 76 -0.38 -3.49 2.27
CA PHE A 76 0.11 -2.13 1.97
C PHE A 76 1.35 -2.04 1.07
N MET A 77 2.09 -3.14 0.90
CA MET A 77 3.40 -3.14 0.24
C MET A 77 3.41 -4.15 -0.91
N PRO A 78 3.22 -3.70 -2.17
CA PRO A 78 3.17 -4.57 -3.35
C PRO A 78 4.45 -5.36 -3.63
N LEU A 79 5.58 -5.01 -3.02
CA LEU A 79 6.83 -5.76 -3.11
C LEU A 79 6.63 -7.24 -2.77
N TYR A 80 5.82 -7.54 -1.75
CA TYR A 80 5.62 -8.93 -1.33
C TYR A 80 4.77 -9.72 -2.33
N ASP A 81 3.84 -9.07 -3.03
CA ASP A 81 3.12 -9.68 -4.15
C ASP A 81 4.03 -9.89 -5.38
N LEU A 82 4.99 -8.99 -5.60
CA LEU A 82 6.01 -9.21 -6.64
C LEU A 82 6.86 -10.44 -6.33
N LEU A 83 7.33 -10.58 -5.09
CA LEU A 83 8.12 -11.74 -4.65
C LEU A 83 7.29 -13.04 -4.65
N GLY A 84 6.00 -12.95 -4.32
CA GLY A 84 5.06 -14.07 -4.34
C GLY A 84 4.52 -14.42 -5.73
N ASN A 85 4.85 -13.64 -6.76
CA ASN A 85 4.29 -13.74 -8.12
C ASN A 85 2.74 -13.65 -8.14
N THR A 86 2.20 -12.80 -7.27
CA THR A 86 0.76 -12.53 -7.11
C THR A 86 0.40 -11.07 -7.44
N LEU A 87 1.37 -10.30 -7.94
CA LEU A 87 1.17 -8.90 -8.34
C LEU A 87 0.31 -8.80 -9.59
N ASN A 88 -0.78 -8.04 -9.52
CA ASN A 88 -1.62 -7.74 -10.67
C ASN A 88 -0.93 -6.72 -11.58
N GLY A 89 -0.56 -7.16 -12.80
CA GLY A 89 0.09 -6.31 -13.80
C GLY A 89 -0.75 -5.12 -14.27
N LYS A 90 -2.08 -5.14 -14.08
CA LYS A 90 -2.98 -4.04 -14.49
C LYS A 90 -2.94 -2.86 -13.53
N SER A 91 -2.45 -3.04 -12.30
CA SER A 91 -2.51 -2.02 -11.24
C SER A 91 -1.89 -0.69 -11.66
N TRP A 92 -0.74 -0.77 -12.32
CA TRP A 92 0.02 0.39 -12.74
C TRP A 92 -0.68 1.17 -13.87
N GLU A 93 -1.07 0.47 -14.93
CA GLU A 93 -1.70 1.09 -16.10
C GLU A 93 -3.08 1.66 -15.75
N LEU A 94 -3.88 0.94 -14.96
CA LEU A 94 -5.19 1.41 -14.56
C LEU A 94 -5.13 2.67 -13.68
N GLN A 95 -4.16 2.73 -12.76
CA GLN A 95 -3.95 3.93 -11.94
C GLN A 95 -3.62 5.15 -12.82
N LYS A 96 -2.74 4.96 -13.81
CA LYS A 96 -2.36 6.01 -14.77
C LYS A 96 -3.57 6.46 -15.58
N GLN A 97 -4.37 5.55 -16.10
CA GLN A 97 -5.60 5.84 -16.84
C GLN A 97 -6.57 6.68 -15.98
N ILE A 98 -6.83 6.26 -14.74
CA ILE A 98 -7.71 7.00 -13.81
C ILE A 98 -7.16 8.40 -13.55
N SER A 99 -5.85 8.53 -13.30
CA SER A 99 -5.21 9.81 -13.03
C SER A 99 -5.24 10.80 -14.21
N LEU A 100 -5.37 10.30 -15.45
CA LEU A 100 -5.44 11.13 -16.66
C LEU A 100 -6.87 11.51 -17.06
N ASN A 101 -7.87 10.79 -16.55
CA ASN A 101 -9.29 11.00 -16.85
C ASN A 101 -10.01 11.89 -15.81
N VAL A 102 -9.29 12.33 -14.77
CA VAL A 102 -9.75 13.26 -13.73
C VAL A 102 -9.31 14.69 -14.06
#